data_AF-A0A4R6VRU4-F1
#
_entry.id   AF-A0A4R6VRU4-F1
#
_cell.length_a   1.000
_cell.length_b   1.000
_cell.length_c   1.000
_cell.angle_alpha   90.00
_cell.angle_beta   90.00
_cell.angle_gamma   90.00
#
_symmetry.space_group_name_H-M   'P 1'
#
loop_
_entity.id
_entity.type
_entity.pdbx_description
1 polymer ?
#
loop_
_entity_poly.entity_id
_entity_poly.type
_entity_poly.pdbx_seq_one_letter_code
_entity_poly.pdbx_strand_id
1 'polypeptide(L)'
;MPVGELRGDIVATTLETDTPSEDSDETRSMTPGKRLAISAFVVLTLLGMVAATAPPSAIKNGLVDLTRPYLLATGLDQSWGVFAPSPPRTTNDVVARVDRADGTVGVYPMQGGNGVTEYWDYRWRKYGEQLWKKKTAERERVAFAGWIADEDRAGGHQPVRVTLLRASRVNPPPGSPTPDEGPATDVPFFSTPVGGR
;
A
#
# COMPACT_ATOMS: atom_id res chain seq x y z
N MET A 1 -22.34 43.15 -82.91
CA MET A 1 -22.90 41.81 -83.14
C MET A 1 -21.79 40.89 -83.63
N PRO A 2 -21.34 39.86 -82.88
CA PRO A 2 -21.49 39.62 -81.43
C PRO A 2 -20.74 40.72 -80.62
N VAL A 3 -19.90 40.58 -79.58
CA VAL A 3 -19.32 39.48 -78.78
C VAL A 3 -19.15 40.06 -77.35
N GLY A 4 -19.17 39.34 -76.23
CA GLY A 4 -19.33 37.89 -76.02
C GLY A 4 -18.21 37.27 -75.17
N GLU A 5 -17.75 37.95 -74.12
CA GLU A 5 -16.69 37.46 -73.23
C GLU A 5 -17.01 37.79 -71.76
N LEU A 6 -16.95 36.79 -70.88
CA LEU A 6 -17.19 36.92 -69.44
C LEU A 6 -15.85 37.11 -68.73
N ARG A 7 -15.57 38.32 -68.23
CA ARG A 7 -14.51 38.51 -67.23
C ARG A 7 -14.95 37.89 -65.91
N GLY A 8 -14.40 36.71 -65.59
CA GLY A 8 -14.48 36.15 -64.25
C GLY A 8 -13.46 36.83 -63.33
N ASP A 9 -13.94 37.45 -62.26
CA ASP A 9 -13.07 37.90 -61.17
C ASP A 9 -12.54 36.67 -60.41
N ILE A 10 -11.25 36.38 -60.55
CA ILE A 10 -10.54 35.41 -59.69
C ILE A 10 -9.72 36.21 -58.69
N VAL A 11 -10.28 36.38 -57.50
CA VAL A 11 -9.58 36.84 -56.31
C VAL A 11 -8.48 35.82 -55.97
N ALA A 12 -7.34 36.30 -55.47
CA ALA A 12 -6.18 35.48 -55.22
C ALA A 12 -6.44 34.39 -54.16
N THR A 13 -6.40 33.12 -54.58
CA THR A 13 -6.13 31.99 -53.70
C THR A 13 -4.62 31.79 -53.64
N THR A 14 -4.00 32.14 -52.52
CA THR A 14 -2.62 31.75 -52.24
C THR A 14 -2.56 30.23 -52.15
N LEU A 15 -1.92 29.57 -53.12
CA LEU A 15 -1.45 28.21 -52.94
C LEU A 15 -0.24 28.26 -52.02
N GLU A 16 -0.53 28.22 -50.72
CA GLU A 16 0.46 27.92 -49.69
C GLU A 16 0.86 26.46 -49.90
N THR A 17 2.01 26.25 -50.56
CA THR A 17 2.56 24.92 -50.78
C THR A 17 2.92 24.32 -49.43
N ASP A 18 2.08 23.39 -48.96
CA ASP A 18 2.34 22.53 -47.82
C ASP A 18 3.54 21.63 -48.15
N THR A 19 4.74 22.18 -47.98
CA THR A 19 5.97 21.39 -47.93
C THR A 19 5.88 20.55 -46.67
N PRO A 20 5.80 19.21 -46.76
CA PRO A 20 5.71 18.38 -45.57
C PRO A 20 6.93 18.68 -44.71
N SER A 21 6.68 19.23 -43.51
CA SER A 21 7.76 19.54 -42.57
C SER A 21 8.49 18.25 -42.26
N GLU A 22 9.73 18.13 -42.74
CA GLU A 22 10.48 16.88 -42.77
C GLU A 22 10.51 16.20 -41.40
N ASP A 23 10.58 14.86 -41.40
CA ASP A 23 10.74 13.97 -40.24
C ASP A 23 12.07 14.22 -39.52
N SER A 24 12.18 15.40 -38.93
CA SER A 24 13.11 15.79 -37.89
C SER A 24 12.55 15.29 -36.55
N ASP A 25 12.38 13.96 -36.48
CA ASP A 25 12.46 13.20 -35.23
C ASP A 25 13.91 13.33 -34.71
N GLU A 26 14.24 14.55 -34.27
CA GLU A 26 15.57 14.95 -33.86
C GLU A 26 15.89 14.21 -32.57
N THR A 27 16.46 13.01 -32.72
CA THR A 27 16.84 12.07 -31.66
C THR A 27 17.59 12.77 -30.51
N ARG A 28 16.80 13.29 -29.55
CA ARG A 28 17.18 14.41 -28.69
C ARG A 28 18.45 14.11 -27.91
N SER A 29 19.57 14.61 -28.43
CA SER A 29 20.89 14.07 -28.12
C SER A 29 21.14 14.05 -26.61
N MET A 30 21.25 12.83 -26.05
CA MET A 30 21.42 12.69 -24.61
C MET A 30 22.81 13.18 -24.23
N THR A 31 22.86 14.27 -23.46
CA THR A 31 24.11 14.77 -22.89
C THR A 31 24.83 13.64 -22.14
N PRO A 32 26.18 13.58 -22.13
CA PRO A 32 26.91 12.48 -21.51
C PRO A 32 26.49 12.21 -20.05
N GLY A 33 26.21 13.26 -19.29
CA GLY A 33 25.68 13.15 -17.92
C GLY A 33 24.27 12.54 -17.85
N LYS A 34 23.35 12.91 -18.75
CA LYS A 34 22.01 12.29 -18.82
C LYS A 34 22.10 10.81 -19.19
N ARG A 35 22.95 10.46 -20.17
CA ARG A 35 23.19 9.07 -20.57
C ARG A 35 23.77 8.25 -19.40
N LEU A 36 24.78 8.78 -18.71
CA LEU A 36 25.39 8.14 -17.54
C LEU A 36 24.39 7.91 -16.41
N ALA A 37 23.57 8.92 -16.08
CA ALA A 37 22.54 8.80 -15.04
C ALA A 37 21.49 7.73 -15.37
N ILE A 38 21.02 7.67 -16.62
CA ILE A 38 20.08 6.64 -17.08
C ILE A 38 20.74 5.24 -17.05
N SER A 39 21.99 5.11 -17.51
CA SER A 39 22.72 3.84 -17.42
C SER A 39 22.91 3.37 -15.97
N ALA A 40 23.25 4.27 -15.04
CA ALA A 40 23.37 3.95 -13.63
C ALA A 40 22.02 3.51 -13.01
N PHE A 41 20.93 4.21 -13.31
CA PHE A 41 19.57 3.86 -12.90
C PHE A 41 19.15 2.45 -13.40
N VAL A 42 19.39 2.17 -14.69
CA VAL A 42 19.08 0.85 -15.28
C VAL A 42 19.92 -0.26 -14.63
N VAL A 43 21.23 -0.06 -14.46
CA VAL A 43 22.12 -1.05 -13.83
C VAL A 43 21.71 -1.32 -12.37
N LEU A 44 21.45 -0.29 -11.56
CA LEU A 44 21.01 -0.46 -10.18
C LEU A 44 19.66 -1.18 -10.08
N THR A 45 18.73 -0.91 -11.01
CA THR A 45 17.44 -1.61 -11.10
C THR A 45 17.63 -3.09 -11.42
N LEU A 46 18.46 -3.42 -12.42
CA LEU A 46 18.74 -4.80 -12.81
C LEU A 46 19.46 -5.59 -11.71
N LEU A 47 20.45 -4.98 -11.03
CA LEU A 47 21.11 -5.58 -9.89
C LEU A 47 20.12 -5.85 -8.74
N GLY A 48 19.19 -4.93 -8.47
CA GLY A 48 18.15 -5.11 -7.46
C GLY A 48 17.17 -6.24 -7.83
N MET A 49 16.79 -6.36 -9.11
CA MET A 49 15.92 -7.43 -9.61
C MET A 49 16.57 -8.81 -9.52
N VAL A 50 17.87 -8.92 -9.84
CA VAL A 50 18.66 -10.14 -9.63
C VAL A 50 18.79 -10.45 -8.14
N ALA A 51 19.07 -9.45 -7.30
CA ALA A 51 19.15 -9.62 -5.85
C ALA A 51 17.83 -10.10 -5.25
N ALA A 52 16.68 -9.60 -5.72
CA ALA A 52 15.36 -10.04 -5.27
C ALA A 52 15.11 -11.53 -5.58
N THR A 53 15.40 -11.95 -6.82
CA THR A 53 15.12 -13.29 -7.36
C THR A 53 16.14 -14.37 -6.98
N ALA A 54 17.38 -14.00 -6.64
CA ALA A 54 18.45 -14.95 -6.29
C ALA A 54 18.17 -15.77 -5.01
N PRO A 55 18.67 -17.02 -4.90
CA PRO A 55 18.68 -17.77 -3.65
C PRO A 55 19.51 -17.11 -2.53
N PRO A 56 19.23 -17.40 -1.24
CA PRO A 56 20.02 -16.92 -0.10
C PRO A 56 21.52 -17.22 -0.26
N SER A 57 22.34 -16.18 -0.32
CA SER A 57 23.78 -16.29 -0.60
C SER A 57 24.52 -15.00 -0.21
N ALA A 58 25.84 -15.07 -0.02
CA ALA A 58 26.66 -13.89 0.26
C ALA A 58 26.59 -12.85 -0.88
N ILE A 59 26.52 -13.31 -2.13
CA ILE A 59 26.36 -12.45 -3.32
C ILE A 59 25.01 -11.72 -3.28
N LYS A 60 23.91 -12.41 -2.98
CA LYS A 60 22.58 -11.80 -2.80
C LYS A 60 22.63 -10.69 -1.75
N ASN A 61 23.24 -10.96 -0.59
CA ASN A 61 23.31 -9.99 0.51
C ASN A 61 24.08 -8.73 0.09
N GLY A 62 25.26 -8.88 -0.52
CA GLY A 62 26.05 -7.72 -1.01
C GLY A 62 25.32 -6.90 -2.09
N LEU A 63 24.56 -7.54 -2.98
CA LEU A 63 23.72 -6.83 -3.95
C LEU A 63 22.53 -6.11 -3.31
N VAL A 64 21.89 -6.71 -2.29
CA VAL A 64 20.85 -6.04 -1.50
C VAL A 64 21.42 -4.80 -0.80
N ASP A 65 22.53 -4.93 -0.07
CA ASP A 65 23.13 -3.81 0.65
C ASP A 65 23.56 -2.66 -0.27
N LEU A 66 24.08 -2.97 -1.47
CA LEU A 66 24.43 -1.99 -2.49
C LEU A 66 23.22 -1.26 -3.09
N THR A 67 22.15 -1.98 -3.41
CA THR A 67 20.99 -1.43 -4.13
C THR A 67 19.92 -0.84 -3.22
N ARG A 68 19.82 -1.27 -1.97
CA ARG A 68 18.76 -0.90 -1.04
C ARG A 68 18.62 0.62 -0.79
N PRO A 69 19.69 1.42 -0.64
CA PRO A 69 19.54 2.88 -0.50
C PRO A 69 18.86 3.52 -1.73
N TYR A 70 19.20 3.04 -2.93
CA TYR A 70 18.60 3.45 -4.19
C TYR A 70 17.13 3.01 -4.31
N LEU A 71 16.82 1.75 -3.99
CA LEU A 71 15.45 1.21 -4.02
C LEU A 71 14.52 1.91 -3.03
N LEU A 72 15.02 2.28 -1.84
CA LEU A 72 14.28 3.07 -0.87
C LEU A 72 14.06 4.52 -1.35
N ALA A 73 15.08 5.17 -1.90
CA ALA A 73 14.99 6.54 -2.40
C ALA A 73 14.06 6.69 -3.63
N THR A 74 13.90 5.62 -4.42
CA THR A 74 13.03 5.57 -5.61
C THR A 74 11.66 4.95 -5.36
N GLY A 75 11.41 4.38 -4.17
CA GLY A 75 10.18 3.64 -3.86
C GLY A 75 10.05 2.28 -4.55
N LEU A 76 11.14 1.76 -5.14
CA LEU A 76 11.19 0.48 -5.85
C LEU A 76 11.36 -0.75 -4.91
N ASP A 77 11.57 -0.55 -3.61
CA ASP A 77 11.57 -1.62 -2.58
C ASP A 77 10.15 -2.16 -2.34
N GLN A 78 9.65 -2.98 -3.27
CA GLN A 78 8.27 -3.50 -3.30
C GLN A 78 8.21 -5.02 -3.08
N SER A 79 7.46 -5.46 -2.07
CA SER A 79 7.35 -6.87 -1.69
C SER A 79 6.07 -7.53 -2.21
N TRP A 80 6.21 -8.30 -3.29
CA TRP A 80 5.10 -8.96 -4.01
C TRP A 80 4.73 -10.36 -3.47
N GLY A 81 5.33 -10.79 -2.36
CA GLY A 81 5.15 -12.14 -1.78
C GLY A 81 3.75 -12.50 -1.24
N VAL A 82 2.74 -11.68 -1.55
CA VAL A 82 1.32 -11.97 -1.29
C VAL A 82 0.77 -13.02 -2.26
N PHE A 83 1.29 -13.06 -3.50
CA PHE A 83 0.66 -13.79 -4.61
C PHE A 83 1.24 -15.19 -4.89
N ALA A 84 2.48 -15.48 -4.49
CA ALA A 84 3.13 -16.78 -4.73
C ALA A 84 4.32 -17.02 -3.79
N PRO A 85 4.73 -18.30 -3.56
CA PRO A 85 4.03 -19.53 -3.91
C PRO A 85 3.00 -19.97 -2.85
N SER A 86 3.09 -19.42 -1.63
CA SER A 86 2.29 -19.80 -0.46
C SER A 86 1.49 -18.60 0.05
N PRO A 87 0.35 -18.24 -0.58
CA PRO A 87 -0.44 -17.09 -0.17
C PRO A 87 -0.99 -17.24 1.27
N PRO A 88 -1.24 -16.15 2.00
CA PRO A 88 -1.72 -16.21 3.38
C PRO A 88 -3.05 -16.94 3.54
N ARG A 89 -3.00 -18.17 4.08
CA ARG A 89 -4.16 -19.03 4.39
C ARG A 89 -4.96 -18.57 5.63
N THR A 90 -4.69 -17.37 6.15
CA THR A 90 -5.29 -16.86 7.39
C THR A 90 -5.36 -15.34 7.37
N THR A 91 -6.57 -14.80 7.46
CA THR A 91 -6.80 -13.37 7.74
C THR A 91 -6.66 -13.12 9.24
N ASN A 92 -6.08 -11.98 9.61
CA ASN A 92 -5.71 -11.69 11.00
C ASN A 92 -6.03 -10.24 11.33
N ASP A 93 -7.09 -10.04 12.12
CA ASP A 93 -7.56 -8.73 12.56
C ASP A 93 -7.19 -8.48 14.02
N VAL A 94 -7.35 -7.23 14.47
CA VAL A 94 -7.15 -6.84 15.87
C VAL A 94 -8.48 -6.44 16.47
N VAL A 95 -8.78 -6.98 17.64
CA VAL A 95 -9.97 -6.67 18.44
C VAL A 95 -9.51 -6.28 19.84
N ALA A 96 -10.03 -5.20 20.40
CA ALA A 96 -9.79 -4.81 21.78
C ALA A 96 -10.97 -5.27 22.65
N ARG A 97 -10.70 -6.14 23.62
CA ARG A 97 -11.64 -6.50 24.69
C ARG A 97 -11.41 -5.60 25.88
N VAL A 98 -12.49 -5.04 26.43
CA VAL A 98 -12.48 -4.13 27.57
C VAL A 98 -13.23 -4.78 28.72
N ASP A 99 -12.50 -5.16 29.77
CA ASP A 99 -13.12 -5.62 31.02
C ASP A 99 -13.52 -4.38 31.83
N ARG A 100 -14.75 -4.33 32.35
CA ARG A 100 -15.31 -3.16 33.08
C ARG A 100 -15.56 -3.46 34.56
N ALA A 101 -15.69 -2.39 35.36
CA ALA A 101 -15.88 -2.48 36.81
C ALA A 101 -17.23 -3.09 37.23
N ASP A 102 -18.24 -3.05 36.37
CA ASP A 102 -19.55 -3.70 36.56
C ASP A 102 -19.56 -5.19 36.19
N GLY A 103 -18.42 -5.73 35.73
CA GLY A 103 -18.29 -7.11 35.25
C GLY A 103 -18.75 -7.31 33.80
N THR A 104 -19.25 -6.27 33.13
CA THR A 104 -19.55 -6.35 31.68
C THR A 104 -18.28 -6.27 30.84
N VAL A 105 -18.40 -6.63 29.56
CA VAL A 105 -17.28 -6.68 28.62
C VAL A 105 -17.63 -5.90 27.35
N GLY A 106 -16.84 -4.87 27.04
CA GLY A 106 -16.86 -4.21 25.75
C GLY A 106 -15.99 -4.95 24.73
N VAL A 107 -16.42 -5.00 23.46
CA VAL A 107 -15.65 -5.60 22.36
C VAL A 107 -15.60 -4.61 21.20
N TYR A 108 -14.39 -4.15 20.88
CA TYR A 108 -14.13 -3.09 19.91
C TYR A 108 -13.28 -3.66 18.76
N PRO A 109 -13.85 -3.88 17.56
CA PRO A 109 -13.05 -4.23 16.39
C PRO A 109 -12.15 -3.05 15.99
N MET A 110 -11.01 -3.34 15.34
CA MET A 110 -10.24 -2.30 14.65
C MET A 110 -11.15 -1.58 13.64
N GLN A 111 -11.06 -0.25 13.57
CA GLN A 111 -11.84 0.55 12.62
C GLN A 111 -11.57 0.10 11.17
N GLY A 112 -12.60 -0.42 10.50
CA GLY A 112 -12.56 -0.78 9.08
C GLY A 112 -13.96 -1.08 8.56
N GLY A 113 -14.34 -0.46 7.44
CA GLY A 113 -15.63 -0.68 6.75
C GLY A 113 -16.55 0.55 6.67
N ASN A 114 -16.21 1.63 7.39
CA ASN A 114 -16.96 2.90 7.38
C ASN A 114 -16.12 4.09 6.89
N GLY A 115 -14.92 3.84 6.33
CA GLY A 115 -14.09 4.89 5.74
C GLY A 115 -14.69 5.42 4.43
N VAL A 116 -14.53 6.73 4.17
CA VAL A 116 -14.93 7.36 2.89
C VAL A 116 -14.17 6.77 1.69
N THR A 117 -13.05 6.07 1.93
CA THR A 117 -12.27 5.34 0.92
C THR A 117 -11.68 4.05 1.51
N GLU A 118 -11.56 3.02 0.67
CA GLU A 118 -10.89 1.73 0.99
C GLU A 118 -9.45 1.92 1.53
N TYR A 119 -8.76 2.98 1.09
CA TYR A 119 -7.43 3.36 1.58
C TYR A 119 -7.39 3.63 3.09
N TRP A 120 -8.47 4.17 3.66
CA TRP A 120 -8.53 4.48 5.09
C TRP A 120 -8.63 3.21 5.94
N ASP A 121 -9.48 2.27 5.52
CA ASP A 121 -9.62 0.95 6.15
C ASP A 121 -8.34 0.12 5.98
N TYR A 122 -7.69 0.21 4.81
CA TYR A 122 -6.37 -0.40 4.58
C TYR A 122 -5.30 0.13 5.55
N ARG A 123 -5.29 1.45 5.82
CA ARG A 123 -4.36 2.07 6.79
C ARG A 123 -4.56 1.50 8.19
N TRP A 124 -5.81 1.37 8.65
CA TRP A 124 -6.09 0.81 9.98
C TRP A 124 -5.78 -0.68 10.08
N ARG A 125 -6.12 -1.49 9.07
CA ARG A 125 -5.71 -2.90 9.02
C ARG A 125 -4.19 -3.06 9.08
N LYS A 126 -3.44 -2.24 8.34
CA LYS A 126 -1.97 -2.26 8.39
C LYS A 126 -1.39 -1.75 9.71
N TYR A 127 -2.04 -0.81 10.40
CA TYR A 127 -1.69 -0.42 11.77
C TYR A 127 -1.88 -1.59 12.74
N GLY A 128 -3.03 -2.29 12.67
CA GLY A 128 -3.30 -3.50 13.46
C GLY A 128 -2.26 -4.61 13.24
N GLU A 129 -1.86 -4.85 11.99
CA GLU A 129 -0.75 -5.77 11.69
C GLU A 129 0.57 -5.38 12.39
N GLN A 130 0.88 -4.08 12.56
CA GLN A 130 2.09 -3.67 13.28
C GLN A 130 2.01 -4.01 14.78
N LEU A 131 0.84 -3.77 15.42
CA LEU A 131 0.65 -3.97 16.86
C LEU A 131 0.97 -5.42 17.29
N TRP A 132 0.56 -6.42 16.50
CA TRP A 132 0.81 -7.82 16.82
C TRP A 132 2.08 -8.41 16.20
N LYS A 133 2.57 -7.90 15.04
CA LYS A 133 3.79 -8.43 14.40
C LYS A 133 5.10 -7.88 14.97
N LYS A 134 5.17 -6.57 15.28
CA LYS A 134 6.42 -5.94 15.74
C LYS A 134 6.61 -6.14 17.24
N LYS A 135 7.65 -6.88 17.64
CA LYS A 135 8.01 -7.05 19.06
C LYS A 135 8.15 -5.70 19.79
N THR A 136 8.71 -4.69 19.11
CA THR A 136 8.98 -3.35 19.64
C THR A 136 7.79 -2.40 19.71
N ALA A 137 6.59 -2.77 19.22
CA ALA A 137 5.42 -1.88 19.13
C ALA A 137 4.70 -1.63 20.48
N GLU A 138 5.44 -1.59 21.59
CA GLU A 138 4.88 -1.55 22.94
C GLU A 138 4.24 -0.20 23.26
N ARG A 139 4.87 0.90 22.84
CA ARG A 139 4.31 2.25 23.02
C ARG A 139 3.02 2.41 22.23
N GLU A 140 2.95 1.82 21.04
CA GLU A 140 1.77 1.82 20.17
C GLU A 140 0.63 0.98 20.75
N ARG A 141 0.92 -0.18 21.36
CA ARG A 141 -0.07 -0.99 22.10
C ARG A 141 -0.67 -0.23 23.28
N VAL A 142 0.19 0.37 24.12
CA VAL A 142 -0.24 1.18 25.28
C VAL A 142 -1.08 2.36 24.82
N ALA A 143 -0.66 3.08 23.78
CA ALA A 143 -1.42 4.21 23.24
C ALA A 143 -2.78 3.79 22.66
N PHE A 144 -2.83 2.70 21.89
CA PHE A 144 -4.09 2.19 21.32
C PHE A 144 -5.04 1.68 22.39
N ALA A 145 -4.53 0.94 23.37
CA ALA A 145 -5.32 0.47 24.51
C ALA A 145 -5.84 1.63 25.39
N GLY A 146 -5.02 2.69 25.57
CA GLY A 146 -5.44 3.92 26.23
C GLY A 146 -6.55 4.64 25.48
N TRP A 147 -6.45 4.76 24.15
CA TRP A 147 -7.52 5.33 23.32
C TRP A 147 -8.82 4.53 23.41
N ILE A 148 -8.77 3.19 23.35
CA ILE A 148 -9.94 2.32 23.55
C ILE A 148 -10.57 2.51 24.94
N ALA A 149 -9.75 2.66 25.99
CA ALA A 149 -10.25 2.92 27.35
C ALA A 149 -10.86 4.32 27.51
N ASP A 150 -10.36 5.32 26.78
CA ASP A 150 -10.94 6.66 26.76
C ASP A 150 -12.26 6.68 25.96
N GLU A 151 -12.39 5.87 24.89
CA GLU A 151 -13.63 5.66 24.12
C GLU A 151 -14.73 4.91 24.91
N ASP A 152 -14.39 3.78 25.57
CA ASP A 152 -15.34 3.02 26.41
C ASP A 152 -15.89 3.88 27.56
N ARG A 153 -15.02 4.73 28.15
CA ARG A 153 -15.39 5.69 29.20
C ARG A 153 -16.21 6.87 28.67
N ALA A 154 -15.97 7.33 27.44
CA ALA A 154 -16.82 8.33 26.77
C ALA A 154 -18.23 7.78 26.52
N GLY A 155 -18.36 6.46 26.31
CA GLY A 155 -19.64 5.74 26.31
C GLY A 155 -20.31 5.57 27.69
N GLY A 156 -19.75 6.14 28.76
CA GLY A 156 -20.30 6.12 30.12
C GLY A 156 -19.89 4.93 31.00
N HIS A 157 -19.02 4.04 30.49
CA HIS A 157 -18.58 2.84 31.22
C HIS A 157 -17.37 3.11 32.12
N GLN A 158 -17.02 2.13 32.96
CA GLN A 158 -15.82 2.16 33.80
C GLN A 158 -14.84 1.04 33.39
N PRO A 159 -13.98 1.26 32.39
CA PRO A 159 -13.00 0.27 31.94
C PRO A 159 -11.89 0.06 32.99
N VAL A 160 -11.58 -1.20 33.31
CA VAL A 160 -10.53 -1.59 34.28
C VAL A 160 -9.35 -2.33 33.63
N ARG A 161 -9.55 -2.96 32.47
CA ARG A 161 -8.48 -3.61 31.68
C ARG A 161 -8.82 -3.57 30.19
N VAL A 162 -7.81 -3.32 29.36
CA VAL A 162 -7.90 -3.51 27.91
C VAL A 162 -6.95 -4.62 27.48
N THR A 163 -7.50 -5.63 26.79
CA THR A 163 -6.77 -6.76 26.21
C THR A 163 -6.86 -6.69 24.69
N LEU A 164 -5.73 -6.68 24.00
CA LEU A 164 -5.70 -6.73 22.53
C LEU A 164 -5.57 -8.19 22.08
N LEU A 165 -6.58 -8.61 21.33
CA LEU A 165 -6.75 -9.93 20.73
C LEU A 165 -6.36 -9.87 19.25
N ARG A 166 -5.68 -10.89 18.75
CA ARG A 166 -5.55 -11.16 17.32
C ARG A 166 -6.63 -12.18 16.94
N ALA A 167 -7.63 -11.74 16.19
CA ALA A 167 -8.68 -12.60 15.66
C ALA A 167 -8.17 -13.27 14.37
N SER A 168 -7.91 -14.57 14.42
CA SER A 168 -7.39 -15.33 13.27
C SER A 168 -8.51 -16.14 12.60
N ARG A 169 -8.81 -15.85 11.32
CA ARG A 169 -9.81 -16.54 10.48
C ARG A 169 -9.14 -17.29 9.33
N VAL A 170 -9.54 -18.54 9.05
CA VAL A 170 -8.95 -19.34 7.96
C VAL A 170 -9.50 -18.89 6.61
N ASN A 171 -8.61 -18.67 5.64
CA ASN A 171 -9.00 -18.36 4.26
C ASN A 171 -9.16 -19.69 3.49
N PRO A 172 -10.35 -20.04 2.98
CA PRO A 172 -10.54 -21.24 2.18
C PRO A 172 -9.82 -21.12 0.82
N PRO A 173 -9.42 -22.25 0.18
CA PRO A 173 -8.87 -22.20 -1.17
C PRO A 173 -9.96 -21.77 -2.19
N PRO A 174 -9.61 -21.05 -3.27
CA PRO A 174 -10.57 -20.60 -4.28
C PRO A 174 -11.43 -21.74 -4.84
N GLY A 175 -12.73 -21.47 -5.04
CA GLY A 175 -13.68 -22.47 -5.53
C GLY A 175 -14.25 -23.42 -4.46
N SER A 176 -13.79 -23.33 -3.21
CA SER A 176 -14.50 -23.95 -2.08
C SER A 176 -15.87 -23.30 -1.90
N PRO A 177 -16.90 -24.02 -1.42
CA PRO A 177 -18.08 -23.38 -0.84
C PRO A 177 -17.63 -22.40 0.25
N THR A 178 -18.15 -21.18 0.25
CA THR A 178 -17.87 -20.19 1.30
C THR A 178 -18.32 -20.77 2.63
N PRO A 179 -17.43 -20.99 3.62
CA PRO A 179 -17.86 -21.31 4.96
C PRO A 179 -18.55 -20.07 5.54
N ASP A 180 -19.76 -20.23 6.10
CA ASP A 180 -20.28 -19.27 7.07
C ASP A 180 -19.20 -19.03 8.13
N GLU A 181 -19.02 -17.77 8.52
CA GLU A 181 -17.81 -17.22 9.14
C GLU A 181 -17.16 -18.16 10.17
N GLY A 182 -16.20 -18.97 9.71
CA GLY A 182 -15.56 -19.99 10.53
C GLY A 182 -14.95 -19.36 11.79
N PRO A 183 -15.17 -19.95 12.99
CA PRO A 183 -14.99 -19.26 14.26
C PRO A 183 -13.58 -18.68 14.38
N ALA A 184 -13.52 -17.36 14.61
CA ALA A 184 -12.25 -16.67 14.76
C ALA A 184 -11.51 -17.19 15.99
N THR A 185 -10.25 -17.58 15.82
CA THR A 185 -9.39 -17.98 16.93
C THR A 185 -8.75 -16.73 17.51
N ASP A 186 -9.34 -16.21 18.60
CA ASP A 186 -8.87 -15.02 19.31
C ASP A 186 -7.69 -15.36 20.22
N VAL A 187 -6.52 -14.77 19.93
CA VAL A 187 -5.30 -14.96 20.73
C VAL A 187 -4.90 -13.61 21.37
N PRO A 188 -4.88 -13.48 22.71
CA PRO A 188 -4.38 -12.27 23.36
C PRO A 188 -2.87 -12.09 23.10
N PHE A 189 -2.47 -10.91 22.62
CA PHE A 189 -1.07 -10.56 22.39
C PHE A 189 -0.57 -9.39 23.25
N PHE A 190 -1.48 -8.65 23.90
CA PHE A 190 -1.17 -7.59 24.83
C PHE A 190 -2.34 -7.38 25.81
N SER A 191 -2.05 -6.96 27.04
CA SER A 191 -3.05 -6.59 28.03
C SER A 191 -2.47 -5.55 28.99
N THR A 192 -3.21 -4.47 29.23
CA THR A 192 -2.88 -3.46 30.25
C THR A 192 -4.06 -3.24 31.20
N PRO A 193 -3.82 -3.06 32.52
CA PRO A 193 -4.81 -2.40 33.36
C PRO A 193 -5.05 -0.98 32.85
N VAL A 194 -6.26 -0.47 33.07
CA VAL A 194 -6.57 0.95 32.92
C VAL A 194 -6.30 1.60 34.28
N GLY A 195 -5.33 2.51 34.33
CA GLY A 195 -5.09 3.30 35.54
C GLY A 195 -6.29 4.21 35.82
N GLY A 196 -6.79 4.18 37.05
CA GLY A 196 -7.72 5.20 37.53
C GLY A 196 -7.05 6.58 37.45
N ARG A 197 -7.76 7.55 36.88
CA ARG A 197 -7.46 8.98 36.98
C ARG A 197 -8.23 9.56 38.16
#